data_AF-C4ZC69-F1
#
_entry.id   AF-C4ZC69-F1
#
_cell.length_a   1.000
_cell.length_b   1.000
_cell.length_c   1.000
_cell.angle_alpha   90.00
_cell.angle_beta   90.00
_cell.angle_gamma   90.00
#
_symmetry.space_group_name_H-M   'P 1'
#
loop_
_entity.id
_entity.type
_entity.pdbx_description
1 polymer ?
#
loop_
_entity_poly.entity_id
_entity_poly.type
_entity_poly.pdbx_seq_one_letter_code
_entity_poly.pdbx_strand_id
1 'polypeptide(L)' 'MAYERKTIDTWELQLNYGYGWEYTLTEFTREEARARLKEYRENQPQYPARLVKKRVRKEEVA' A
#
# COMPACT_ATOMS: atom_id res chain seq x y z
N MET A 1 29.88 3.73 -12.66
CA MET A 1 28.83 3.46 -11.66
C MET A 1 27.65 2.85 -12.37
N ALA A 2 27.03 1.82 -11.80
CA ALA A 2 25.75 1.31 -12.31
C ALA A 2 24.66 2.37 -12.09
N TYR A 3 23.63 2.41 -12.93
CA TYR A 3 22.52 3.34 -12.75
C TYR A 3 21.80 3.08 -11.43
N GLU A 4 21.70 4.10 -10.59
CA GLU A 4 20.90 4.06 -9.37
C GLU A 4 19.46 4.49 -9.66
N ARG A 5 18.50 3.62 -9.35
CA ARG A 5 17.07 3.89 -9.53
C ARG A 5 16.63 5.00 -8.56
N LYS A 6 15.99 6.05 -9.11
CA LYS A 6 15.46 7.21 -8.37
C LYS A 6 14.08 7.01 -7.72
N THR A 7 13.50 5.82 -7.85
CA THR A 7 12.15 5.51 -7.35
C THR A 7 12.17 4.27 -6.48
N ILE A 8 11.27 4.18 -5.52
CA ILE A 8 10.96 2.97 -4.77
C ILE A 8 9.58 2.45 -5.16
N ASP A 9 9.35 1.16 -4.94
CA ASP A 9 8.02 0.58 -5.06
C ASP A 9 7.35 0.61 -3.68
N THR A 10 6.09 1.01 -3.62
CA THR A 10 5.28 1.07 -2.39
C THR A 10 3.96 0.35 -2.61
N TRP A 11 3.31 -0.03 -1.52
CA TRP A 11 2.04 -0.74 -1.54
C TRP A 11 1.03 0.02 -0.68
N GLU A 12 0.07 0.65 -1.32
CA GLU A 12 -1.02 1.33 -0.62
C GLU A 12 -2.12 0.32 -0.28
N LEU A 13 -2.47 0.24 1.00
CA LEU A 13 -3.70 -0.40 1.44
C LEU A 13 -4.84 0.60 1.31
N GLN A 14 -5.89 0.16 0.62
CA GLN A 14 -7.10 0.95 0.41
C GLN A 14 -8.32 0.18 0.89
N LEU A 15 -9.21 0.88 1.59
CA LEU A 15 -10.49 0.37 2.07
C LEU A 15 -11.63 1.03 1.32
N ASN A 16 -12.76 0.32 1.24
CA ASN A 16 -14.00 0.88 0.72
C ASN A 16 -15.10 0.82 1.78
N TYR A 17 -15.44 1.98 2.33
CA TYR A 17 -16.50 2.15 3.32
C TYR A 17 -17.91 2.34 2.71
N GLY A 18 -18.06 2.17 1.40
CA GLY A 18 -19.32 2.35 0.67
C GLY A 18 -19.34 3.57 -0.28
N TYR A 19 -18.31 4.41 -0.23
CA TYR A 19 -18.22 5.65 -1.03
C TYR A 19 -17.03 5.68 -1.99
N GLY A 20 -16.41 4.53 -2.25
CA GLY A 20 -15.24 4.41 -3.12
C GLY A 20 -14.01 3.94 -2.36
N TRP A 21 -12.86 3.92 -3.04
CA TRP A 21 -11.60 3.44 -2.47
C TRP A 21 -10.84 4.59 -1.83
N GLU A 22 -10.57 4.48 -0.54
CA GLU A 22 -9.85 5.47 0.25
C GLU A 22 -8.46 4.96 0.63
N TYR A 23 -7.49 5.88 0.70
CA TYR A 23 -6.16 5.60 1.20
C TYR A 23 -6.20 5.35 2.71
N THR A 24 -5.56 4.26 3.16
CA THR A 24 -5.47 3.93 4.59
C THR A 24 -4.03 4.03 5.08
N LEU A 25 -3.11 3.33 4.40
CA LEU A 25 -1.68 3.31 4.76
C LEU A 25 -0.83 2.88 3.57
N THR A 26 0.48 3.09 3.68
CA THR A 26 1.49 2.65 2.72
C THR A 26 2.50 1.75 3.40
N GLU A 27 2.81 0.62 2.78
CA GLU A 27 3.92 -0.26 3.19
C GLU A 27 5.03 -0.23 2.14
N PHE A 28 6.28 -0.40 2.59
CA PHE A 28 7.48 -0.33 1.74
C PHE A 28 7.99 -1.71 1.32
N THR A 29 7.43 -2.77 1.87
CA THR A 29 7.68 -4.14 1.42
C THR A 29 6.37 -4.83 1.07
N ARG A 30 6.44 -5.76 0.11
CA ARG A 30 5.29 -6.57 -0.30
C ARG A 30 4.81 -7.49 0.83
N GLU A 31 5.72 -7.92 1.70
CA GLU A 31 5.41 -8.82 2.80
C GLU A 31 4.56 -8.11 3.87
N GLU A 32 5.02 -6.96 4.36
CA GLU A 32 4.28 -6.12 5.31
C GLU A 32 2.92 -5.72 4.75
N ALA A 33 2.86 -5.31 3.47
CA ALA A 33 1.61 -4.98 2.79
C ALA A 33 0.59 -6.13 2.85
N ARG A 34 1.05 -7.37 2.63
CA ARG A 34 0.18 -8.55 2.67
C ARG A 34 -0.24 -8.91 4.09
N ALA A 35 0.65 -8.74 5.07
CA ALA A 35 0.32 -8.92 6.48
C ALA A 35 -0.79 -7.94 6.90
N ARG A 36 -0.63 -6.64 6.60
CA ARG A 36 -1.67 -5.63 6.85
C ARG A 36 -2.97 -5.93 6.11
N LEU A 37 -2.91 -6.31 4.83
CA LEU A 37 -4.12 -6.65 4.08
C LEU A 37 -4.90 -7.79 4.74
N LYS A 38 -4.21 -8.80 5.28
CA LYS A 38 -4.82 -9.89 6.02
C LYS A 38 -5.46 -9.38 7.32
N GLU A 39 -4.71 -8.64 8.13
CA GLU A 39 -5.21 -8.05 9.38
C GLU A 39 -6.50 -7.25 9.17
N TYR A 40 -6.55 -6.38 8.16
CA TYR A 40 -7.73 -5.57 7.86
C TYR A 40 -8.93 -6.42 7.41
N ARG A 41 -8.71 -7.46 6.59
CA ARG A 41 -9.78 -8.36 6.16
C ARG A 41 -10.35 -9.19 7.32
N GLU A 42 -9.53 -9.54 8.30
CA GLU A 42 -9.94 -10.30 9.48
C GLU A 42 -10.66 -9.39 10.50
N ASN A 43 -10.18 -8.17 10.71
CA ASN A 43 -10.73 -7.24 11.69
C ASN A 43 -11.99 -6.51 11.21
N GLN A 44 -12.09 -6.23 9.91
CA GLN A 44 -13.18 -5.45 9.32
C GLN A 44 -13.70 -6.12 8.03
N PRO A 45 -14.20 -7.36 8.10
CA PRO A 45 -14.61 -8.13 6.91
C PRO A 45 -15.73 -7.47 6.11
N GLN A 46 -16.51 -6.57 6.71
CA GLN A 46 -17.57 -5.81 6.06
C GLN A 46 -17.06 -4.76 5.06
N TYR A 47 -15.80 -4.34 5.17
CA TYR A 47 -15.20 -3.34 4.30
C TYR A 47 -14.20 -3.99 3.34
N PRO A 48 -14.46 -3.98 2.01
CA PRO A 48 -13.51 -4.51 1.04
C PRO A 48 -12.15 -3.82 1.16
N ALA A 49 -11.08 -4.63 1.22
CA ALA A 49 -9.70 -4.17 1.30
C ALA A 49 -8.90 -4.64 0.08
N ARG A 50 -8.08 -3.74 -0.49
CA ARG A 50 -7.17 -4.02 -1.60
C ARG A 50 -5.78 -3.42 -1.39
N LEU A 51 -4.80 -3.94 -2.13
CA LEU A 51 -3.47 -3.36 -2.25
C LEU A 51 -3.28 -2.78 -3.66
N VAL A 52 -2.72 -1.58 -3.73
CA VAL A 52 -2.32 -0.93 -4.98
C VAL A 52 -0.81 -0.69 -4.94
N LYS A 53 -0.08 -1.28 -5.89
CA LYS A 53 1.35 -1.02 -6.02
C LYS A 53 1.55 0.35 -6.69
N LYS A 54 2.31 1.22 -6.05
CA LYS A 54 2.76 2.50 -6.61
C LYS A 54 4.28 2.52 -6.76
N ARG A 55 4.73 3.43 -7.61
CA ARG A 55 6.14 3.75 -7.80
C ARG A 55 6.31 5.23 -7.51
N VAL A 56 6.99 5.53 -6.42
CA VAL A 56 7.17 6.90 -5.92
C VAL A 56 8.64 7.26 -6.02
N ARG A 57 8.92 8.56 -6.16
CA ARG A 57 10.30 9.02 -6.20
C ARG A 57 10.91 8.98 -4.80
N LYS A 58 12.22 8.69 -4.72
CA LYS A 58 12.93 8.62 -3.44
C LYS A 58 12.86 9.95 -2.68
N GLU A 59 12.89 11.07 -3.41
CA GLU A 59 12.78 12.41 -2.84
C GLU A 59 11.40 12.77 -2.26
N GLU A 60 10.35 12.01 -2.56
CA GLU A 60 8.98 12.26 -2.06
C GLU A 60 8.69 11.51 -0.75
N VAL A 61 9.59 10.63 -0.32
CA VAL A 61 9.42 9.73 0.84
C VAL A 61 10.43 10.06 1.96
N ALA A 62 11.46 10.84 1.65
CA ALA A 62 12.58 11.17 2.54
C ALA A 62 12.30 12.39 3.43
#